data_AF-A0A929G2C2-F1
#
_entry.id   AF-A0A929G2C2-F1
#
_cell.length_a   1.000
_cell.length_b   1.000
_cell.length_c   1.000
_cell.angle_alpha   90.00
_cell.angle_beta   90.00
_cell.angle_gamma   90.00
#
_symmetry.space_group_name_H-M   'P 1'
#
loop_
_entity.id
_entity.type
_entity.pdbx_description
1 polymer ?
#
loop_
_entity_poly.entity_id
_entity_poly.type
_entity_poly.pdbx_seq_one_letter_code
_entity_poly.pdbx_strand_id
1 'polypeptide(L)'
;MIKLSKLKILTASLILGIIFYSCSKNGNITKEPIQINKCLVDEELALNVAENFFIKSNSLKSSEVKKKGIEQIHAIKDDSSKTVMYIVNYKEGGFVIVSADNRLSPILAYSDTNEFRIDAESYSSGLVEWFTLIKDKISFVRKNNLGQSAELSDEWNKVTRQMIIEDPVCEDEYEQVGSLLSTTWHQGCGFNDYMPTMTCDVPCGRAYAGCVPIAIAQVLKYHNYPTSYNWSSMPNSYGTPTTASLINDIHNSISGIHYDCDGTGVDHDYNVASVFTNYFNYSSASQSGYNRETIKQQLRLNRPVILSGGRDAGWWIFNNYTDGHM
;
A
#
# COMPACT_ATOMS: atom_id res chain seq x y z
N MET A 1 11.53 -72.40 -54.53
CA MET A 1 10.46 -73.40 -54.57
C MET A 1 9.66 -73.27 -53.28
N ILE A 2 8.41 -72.81 -53.36
CA ILE A 2 7.51 -72.57 -52.22
C ILE A 2 6.70 -73.85 -51.95
N LYS A 3 6.55 -74.25 -50.68
CA LYS A 3 5.35 -74.87 -50.06
C LYS A 3 5.64 -75.17 -48.57
N LEU A 4 5.03 -74.44 -47.61
CA LEU A 4 3.71 -74.66 -46.98
C LEU A 4 3.56 -76.00 -46.24
N SER A 5 3.38 -75.96 -44.92
CA SER A 5 2.14 -76.45 -44.28
C SER A 5 2.09 -76.17 -42.76
N LYS A 6 0.86 -76.04 -42.28
CA LYS A 6 0.37 -75.58 -40.96
C LYS A 6 0.52 -76.67 -39.88
N LEU A 7 0.53 -76.31 -38.58
CA LEU A 7 -0.53 -76.64 -37.62
C LEU A 7 -0.33 -76.00 -36.23
N LYS A 8 -1.48 -75.69 -35.60
CA LYS A 8 -1.70 -75.09 -34.27
C LYS A 8 -1.20 -75.98 -33.12
N ILE A 9 -0.90 -75.39 -31.95
CA ILE A 9 -1.40 -75.83 -30.63
C ILE A 9 -1.27 -74.66 -29.63
N LEU A 10 -2.34 -74.49 -28.85
CA LEU A 10 -2.55 -73.53 -27.77
C LEU A 10 -2.07 -74.16 -26.46
N THR A 11 -1.21 -73.51 -25.68
CA THR A 11 -1.11 -73.75 -24.24
C THR A 11 -0.80 -72.44 -23.52
N ALA A 12 -1.70 -72.07 -22.61
CA ALA A 12 -1.59 -70.93 -21.72
C ALA A 12 -0.60 -71.25 -20.59
N SER A 13 0.31 -70.31 -20.33
CA SER A 13 1.12 -70.30 -19.11
C SER A 13 1.10 -68.89 -18.51
N LEU A 14 0.46 -68.82 -17.35
CA LEU A 14 0.41 -67.70 -16.42
C LEU A 14 1.82 -67.47 -15.87
N ILE A 15 2.44 -66.32 -16.15
CA ILE A 15 3.71 -65.91 -15.51
C ILE A 15 3.47 -64.60 -14.77
N LEU A 16 3.61 -64.70 -13.46
CA LEU A 16 3.65 -63.63 -12.47
C LEU A 16 4.83 -62.69 -12.79
N GLY A 17 4.54 -61.49 -13.28
CA GLY A 17 5.55 -60.46 -13.57
C GLY A 17 5.60 -59.42 -12.45
N ILE A 18 6.57 -59.55 -11.55
CA ILE A 18 7.01 -58.46 -10.65
C ILE A 18 7.77 -57.46 -11.52
N ILE A 19 7.22 -56.25 -11.70
CA ILE A 19 7.92 -55.14 -12.35
C ILE A 19 8.27 -54.11 -11.27
N PHE A 20 9.55 -54.06 -10.93
CA PHE A 20 10.16 -52.92 -10.25
C PHE A 20 10.19 -51.75 -11.23
N TYR A 21 9.37 -50.72 -11.02
CA TYR A 21 9.54 -49.43 -11.70
C TYR A 21 10.60 -48.62 -10.96
N SER A 22 11.78 -48.55 -11.57
CA SER A 22 12.86 -47.61 -11.26
C SER A 22 12.46 -46.21 -11.71
N CYS A 23 12.38 -45.27 -10.77
CA CYS A 23 12.22 -43.84 -11.06
C CYS A 23 13.55 -43.27 -11.56
N SER A 24 13.61 -42.95 -12.86
CA SER A 24 14.55 -41.96 -13.38
C SER A 24 13.79 -41.00 -14.29
N LYS A 25 13.50 -39.81 -13.75
CA LYS A 25 13.26 -38.61 -14.55
C LYS A 25 14.25 -37.55 -14.11
N ASN A 26 15.46 -37.62 -14.67
CA ASN A 26 16.29 -36.45 -14.84
C ASN A 26 15.67 -35.59 -15.94
N GLY A 27 14.75 -34.71 -15.54
CA GLY A 27 14.39 -33.54 -16.34
C GLY A 27 15.30 -32.40 -15.91
N ASN A 28 16.27 -32.06 -16.76
CA ASN A 28 17.02 -30.82 -16.62
C ASN A 28 16.02 -29.65 -16.54
N ILE A 29 15.95 -28.99 -15.39
CA ILE A 29 15.29 -27.69 -15.27
C ILE A 29 16.23 -26.67 -15.91
N THR A 30 16.19 -26.57 -17.24
CA THR A 30 16.56 -25.33 -17.90
C THR A 30 15.48 -24.32 -17.50
N LYS A 31 15.77 -23.46 -16.53
CA LYS A 31 14.95 -22.26 -16.31
C LYS A 31 15.08 -21.42 -17.57
N GLU A 32 14.10 -21.52 -18.46
CA GLU A 32 13.93 -20.51 -19.50
C GLU A 32 13.86 -19.14 -18.82
N PRO A 33 14.51 -18.10 -19.36
CA PRO A 33 14.38 -16.76 -18.82
C PRO A 33 12.89 -16.38 -18.87
N ILE A 34 12.31 -16.10 -17.69
CA ILE A 34 10.92 -15.66 -17.57
C ILE A 34 10.75 -14.45 -18.50
N GLN A 35 9.83 -14.55 -19.47
CA GLN A 35 9.59 -13.46 -20.40
C GLN A 35 8.97 -12.28 -19.66
N ILE A 36 9.73 -11.20 -19.56
CA ILE A 36 9.36 -9.94 -18.88
C ILE A 36 7.97 -9.45 -19.31
N ASN A 37 7.58 -9.64 -20.58
CA ASN A 37 6.28 -9.21 -21.11
C ASN A 37 5.07 -9.89 -20.44
N LYS A 38 5.19 -11.11 -19.89
CA LYS A 38 4.08 -11.77 -19.18
C LYS A 38 3.87 -11.22 -17.77
N CYS A 39 4.86 -10.52 -17.22
CA CYS A 39 4.78 -9.92 -15.89
C CYS A 39 4.27 -8.48 -15.94
N LEU A 40 4.34 -7.82 -17.09
CA LEU A 40 3.83 -6.46 -17.25
C LEU A 40 2.30 -6.51 -17.30
N VAL A 41 1.69 -5.55 -16.62
CA VAL A 41 0.25 -5.33 -16.62
C VAL A 41 0.03 -4.12 -17.52
N ASP A 42 -0.73 -4.32 -18.59
CA ASP A 42 -1.12 -3.25 -19.50
C ASP A 42 -2.37 -2.52 -19.01
N GLU A 43 -2.76 -1.49 -19.75
CA GLU A 43 -3.90 -0.65 -19.39
C GLU A 43 -5.22 -1.42 -19.41
N GLU A 44 -5.40 -2.33 -20.37
CA GLU A 44 -6.60 -3.16 -20.48
C GLU A 44 -6.77 -4.08 -19.26
N LEU A 45 -5.69 -4.75 -18.85
CA LEU A 45 -5.70 -5.58 -17.65
C LEU A 45 -5.89 -4.74 -16.38
N ALA A 46 -5.29 -3.55 -16.30
CA ALA A 46 -5.47 -2.65 -15.16
C ALA A 46 -6.93 -2.16 -15.04
N LEU A 47 -7.58 -1.82 -16.16
CA LEU A 47 -9.00 -1.46 -16.19
C LEU A 47 -9.86 -2.64 -15.75
N ASN A 48 -9.59 -3.86 -16.23
CA ASN A 48 -10.31 -5.05 -15.82
C ASN A 48 -10.22 -5.29 -14.30
N VAL A 49 -9.01 -5.15 -13.73
CA VAL A 49 -8.78 -5.25 -12.28
C VAL A 49 -9.55 -4.18 -11.53
N ALA A 50 -9.52 -2.94 -12.00
CA ALA A 50 -10.24 -1.82 -11.39
C ALA A 50 -11.76 -2.06 -11.37
N GLU A 51 -12.34 -2.49 -12.49
CA GLU A 51 -13.77 -2.80 -12.58
C GLU A 51 -14.19 -3.94 -11.62
N ASN A 52 -13.35 -4.96 -11.46
CA ASN A 52 -13.67 -6.12 -10.63
C ASN A 52 -13.48 -5.86 -9.12
N PHE A 53 -12.63 -4.91 -8.73
CA PHE A 53 -12.26 -4.68 -7.33
C PHE A 53 -13.46 -4.28 -6.45
N PHE A 54 -14.23 -3.26 -6.85
CA PHE A 54 -15.39 -2.78 -6.07
C PHE A 54 -16.65 -3.65 -6.22
N ILE A 55 -16.69 -4.55 -7.21
CA ILE A 55 -17.74 -5.57 -7.32
C ILE A 55 -17.60 -6.59 -6.18
N LYS A 56 -16.37 -7.00 -5.86
CA LYS A 56 -16.09 -7.96 -4.78
C LYS A 56 -16.21 -7.37 -3.37
N SER A 57 -15.82 -6.12 -3.14
CA SER A 57 -15.92 -5.53 -1.79
C SER A 57 -17.37 -5.31 -1.35
N ASN A 58 -18.27 -4.99 -2.30
CA ASN A 58 -19.69 -4.75 -2.01
C ASN A 58 -20.56 -6.02 -1.96
N SER A 59 -20.11 -7.16 -2.52
CA SER A 59 -20.91 -8.41 -2.52
C SER A 59 -21.18 -8.97 -1.12
N LEU A 60 -20.50 -8.50 -0.07
CA LEU A 60 -20.70 -8.97 1.30
C LEU A 60 -21.73 -8.15 2.10
N LYS A 61 -22.20 -7.02 1.57
CA LYS A 61 -23.20 -6.15 2.25
C LYS A 61 -24.22 -5.63 1.25
N SER A 62 -25.34 -6.36 1.13
CA SER A 62 -26.58 -6.02 0.39
C SER A 62 -26.61 -6.32 -1.12
N SER A 63 -27.82 -6.66 -1.59
CA SER A 63 -28.16 -7.27 -2.88
C SER A 63 -28.08 -6.36 -4.12
N GLU A 64 -27.33 -5.25 -4.08
CA GLU A 64 -27.06 -4.42 -5.25
C GLU A 64 -25.55 -4.28 -5.47
N VAL A 65 -25.03 -5.04 -6.43
CA VAL A 65 -23.67 -4.85 -6.94
C VAL A 65 -23.59 -3.47 -7.61
N LYS A 66 -23.15 -2.46 -6.88
CA LYS A 66 -22.87 -1.14 -7.46
C LYS A 66 -21.52 -1.21 -8.18
N LYS A 67 -21.57 -1.53 -9.48
CA LYS A 67 -20.44 -1.34 -10.38
C LYS A 67 -20.17 0.16 -10.47
N LYS A 68 -18.95 0.58 -10.15
CA LYS A 68 -18.51 1.96 -10.37
C LYS A 68 -18.02 2.12 -11.80
N GLY A 69 -18.48 3.16 -12.48
CA GLY A 69 -18.00 3.53 -13.80
C GLY A 69 -16.63 4.18 -13.72
N ILE A 70 -15.71 3.78 -14.60
CA ILE A 70 -14.40 4.42 -14.71
C ILE A 70 -14.57 5.81 -15.32
N GLU A 71 -14.00 6.82 -14.66
CA GLU A 71 -13.95 8.21 -15.13
C GLU A 71 -12.65 8.48 -15.88
N GLN A 72 -11.53 8.14 -15.25
CA GLN A 72 -10.20 8.39 -15.77
C GLN A 72 -9.26 7.26 -15.39
N ILE A 73 -8.33 6.93 -16.29
CA ILE A 73 -7.13 6.15 -16.00
C ILE A 73 -5.90 6.98 -16.33
N HIS A 74 -4.90 6.92 -15.47
CA HIS A 74 -3.64 7.59 -15.66
C HIS A 74 -2.46 6.65 -15.38
N ALA A 75 -1.61 6.47 -16.39
CA ALA A 75 -0.41 5.66 -16.30
C ALA A 75 0.73 6.47 -15.71
N ILE A 76 1.18 6.06 -14.52
CA ILE A 76 2.32 6.65 -13.84
C ILE A 76 3.59 5.91 -14.28
N LYS A 77 4.61 6.64 -14.76
CA LYS A 77 5.80 6.10 -15.42
C LYS A 77 7.10 6.41 -14.69
N ASP A 78 8.01 5.44 -14.66
CA ASP A 78 9.37 5.63 -14.15
C ASP A 78 10.22 6.55 -15.04
N ASP A 79 11.46 6.81 -14.61
CA ASP A 79 12.42 7.67 -15.30
C ASP A 79 12.85 7.11 -16.68
N SER A 80 12.55 5.83 -16.94
CA SER A 80 12.76 5.15 -18.23
C SER A 80 11.48 5.09 -19.08
N SER A 81 10.45 5.88 -18.75
CA SER A 81 9.15 5.92 -19.42
C SER A 81 8.38 4.59 -19.41
N LYS A 82 8.70 3.68 -18.49
CA LYS A 82 7.93 2.43 -18.30
C LYS A 82 6.87 2.65 -17.24
N THR A 83 5.64 2.21 -17.52
CA THR A 83 4.55 2.29 -16.55
C THR A 83 4.89 1.45 -15.32
N VAL A 84 4.67 2.02 -14.14
CA VAL A 84 4.86 1.36 -12.84
C VAL A 84 3.54 1.20 -12.09
N MET A 85 2.56 2.07 -12.32
CA MET A 85 1.22 1.89 -11.77
C MET A 85 0.19 2.67 -12.58
N TYR A 86 -1.08 2.32 -12.39
CA TYR A 86 -2.22 3.00 -12.97
C TYR A 86 -3.08 3.59 -11.85
N ILE A 87 -3.43 4.86 -11.93
CA ILE A 87 -4.41 5.50 -11.05
C ILE A 87 -5.72 5.53 -11.81
N VAL A 88 -6.77 4.92 -11.25
CA VAL A 88 -8.10 4.84 -11.85
C VAL A 88 -9.11 5.54 -10.94
N ASN A 89 -9.67 6.66 -11.39
CA ASN A 89 -10.74 7.39 -10.72
C ASN A 89 -12.10 6.91 -11.23
N TYR A 90 -13.11 6.93 -10.35
CA TYR A 90 -14.47 6.49 -10.67
C TYR A 90 -15.47 7.64 -10.67
N LYS A 91 -16.46 7.57 -11.56
CA LYS A 91 -17.52 8.58 -11.74
C LYS A 91 -18.37 8.77 -10.49
N GLU A 92 -18.54 7.72 -9.69
CA GLU A 92 -19.32 7.73 -8.45
C GLU A 92 -18.48 8.11 -7.23
N GLY A 93 -17.25 8.58 -7.44
CA GLY A 93 -16.25 8.84 -6.41
C GLY A 93 -15.47 7.59 -6.02
N GLY A 94 -14.28 7.79 -5.47
CA GLY A 94 -13.32 6.74 -5.19
C GLY A 94 -12.21 6.65 -6.24
N PHE A 95 -11.14 5.95 -5.88
CA PHE A 95 -10.05 5.62 -6.79
C PHE A 95 -9.45 4.26 -6.45
N VAL A 96 -8.72 3.68 -7.39
CA VAL A 96 -7.83 2.54 -7.15
C VAL A 96 -6.49 2.75 -7.84
N ILE A 97 -5.41 2.38 -7.17
CA ILE A 97 -4.06 2.37 -7.72
C ILE A 97 -3.69 0.91 -8.00
N VAL A 98 -3.50 0.59 -9.27
CA VAL A 98 -3.20 -0.77 -9.76
C VAL A 98 -1.72 -0.89 -10.11
N SER A 99 -1.07 -1.98 -9.71
CA SER A 99 0.33 -2.23 -10.07
C SER A 99 0.47 -2.51 -11.58
N ALA A 100 1.48 -1.93 -12.23
CA ALA A 100 1.80 -2.23 -13.63
C ALA A 100 2.72 -3.46 -13.79
N ASP A 101 2.94 -4.22 -12.71
CA ASP A 101 3.74 -5.43 -12.70
C ASP A 101 3.14 -6.47 -11.73
N ASN A 102 2.86 -7.67 -12.23
CA ASN A 102 2.16 -8.71 -11.47
C ASN A 102 2.99 -9.40 -10.39
N ARG A 103 4.26 -8.99 -10.23
CA ARG A 103 5.15 -9.42 -9.15
C ARG A 103 5.04 -8.55 -7.89
N LEU A 104 4.11 -7.61 -7.88
CA LEU A 104 3.60 -6.91 -6.70
C LEU A 104 2.09 -7.17 -6.58
N SER A 105 1.48 -6.80 -5.45
CA SER A 105 0.03 -6.91 -5.25
C SER A 105 -0.75 -6.13 -6.32
N PRO A 106 -1.89 -6.65 -6.81
CA PRO A 106 -2.66 -6.01 -7.87
C PRO A 106 -3.18 -4.63 -7.47
N ILE A 107 -3.67 -4.52 -6.25
CA ILE A 107 -4.20 -3.29 -5.69
C ILE A 107 -3.18 -2.72 -4.71
N LEU A 108 -2.62 -1.57 -5.06
CA LEU A 108 -1.59 -0.88 -4.25
C LEU A 108 -2.24 0.03 -3.21
N ALA A 109 -3.31 0.72 -3.58
CA ALA A 109 -4.10 1.59 -2.71
C ALA A 109 -5.50 1.80 -3.30
N TYR A 110 -6.47 2.22 -2.49
CA TYR A 110 -7.80 2.59 -2.96
C TYR A 110 -8.49 3.57 -2.00
N SER A 111 -9.52 4.24 -2.50
CA SER A 111 -10.50 4.97 -1.69
C SER A 111 -11.91 4.63 -2.19
N ASP A 112 -12.84 4.41 -1.26
CA ASP A 112 -14.25 4.15 -1.58
C ASP A 112 -15.00 5.41 -2.02
N THR A 113 -14.53 6.61 -1.70
CA THR A 113 -15.32 7.85 -1.89
C THR A 113 -14.54 9.01 -2.48
N ASN A 114 -13.23 9.10 -2.24
CA ASN A 114 -12.43 10.25 -2.66
C ASN A 114 -11.85 10.05 -4.05
N GLU A 115 -11.59 11.15 -4.76
CA GLU A 115 -10.85 11.13 -6.02
C GLU A 115 -9.34 11.30 -5.77
N PHE A 116 -8.50 10.64 -6.57
CA PHE A 116 -7.07 10.95 -6.61
C PHE A 116 -6.83 12.10 -7.58
N ARG A 117 -6.46 13.27 -7.06
CA ARG A 117 -6.15 14.45 -7.87
C ARG A 117 -4.74 14.34 -8.45
N ILE A 118 -4.63 14.18 -9.76
CA ILE A 118 -3.35 14.04 -10.47
C ILE A 118 -2.70 15.40 -10.79
N ASP A 119 -3.49 16.46 -10.77
CA ASP A 119 -3.10 17.83 -11.07
C ASP A 119 -2.92 18.71 -9.81
N ALA A 120 -2.71 18.09 -8.64
CA ALA A 120 -2.52 18.85 -7.42
C ALA A 120 -1.23 19.69 -7.48
N GLU A 121 -1.32 20.94 -7.01
CA GLU A 121 -0.17 21.87 -6.94
C GLU A 121 0.97 21.31 -6.07
N SER A 122 0.63 20.50 -5.07
CA SER A 122 1.57 19.78 -4.22
C SER A 122 0.94 18.50 -3.67
N TYR A 123 1.78 17.55 -3.30
CA TYR A 123 1.39 16.30 -2.64
C TYR A 123 2.07 16.21 -1.28
N SER A 124 1.45 15.50 -0.34
CA SER A 124 2.08 15.25 0.95
C SER A 124 3.37 14.44 0.78
N SER A 125 4.43 14.80 1.51
CA SER A 125 5.75 14.14 1.40
C SER A 125 5.68 12.63 1.57
N GLY A 126 4.92 12.13 2.56
CA GLY A 126 4.73 10.69 2.76
C GLY A 126 4.06 9.97 1.59
N LEU A 127 3.19 10.66 0.83
CA LEU A 127 2.62 10.11 -0.40
C LEU A 127 3.67 10.02 -1.50
N VAL A 128 4.47 11.07 -1.69
CA VAL A 128 5.59 11.10 -2.65
C VAL A 128 6.60 10.00 -2.36
N GLU A 129 6.95 9.82 -1.08
CA GLU A 129 7.84 8.74 -0.64
C GLU A 129 7.26 7.36 -0.97
N TRP A 130 5.98 7.13 -0.66
CA TRP A 130 5.29 5.87 -0.95
C TRP A 130 5.26 5.56 -2.46
N PHE A 131 4.91 6.54 -3.30
CA PHE A 131 4.94 6.38 -4.76
C PHE A 131 6.33 5.99 -5.26
N THR A 132 7.36 6.67 -4.74
CA THR A 132 8.75 6.37 -5.05
C THR A 132 9.11 4.96 -4.58
N LEU A 133 8.61 4.49 -3.42
CA LEU A 133 8.90 3.16 -2.87
C LEU A 133 8.34 2.07 -3.77
N ILE A 134 7.12 2.25 -4.27
CA ILE A 134 6.52 1.33 -5.22
C ILE A 134 7.29 1.33 -6.55
N LYS A 135 7.69 2.51 -7.06
CA LYS A 135 8.54 2.63 -8.26
C LYS A 135 9.83 1.80 -8.12
N ASP A 136 10.50 1.90 -6.98
CA ASP A 136 11.76 1.20 -6.74
C ASP A 136 11.57 -0.30 -6.59
N LYS A 137 10.49 -0.74 -5.92
CA LYS A 137 10.13 -2.17 -5.83
C LYS A 137 9.89 -2.78 -7.21
N ILE A 138 9.16 -2.08 -8.08
CA ILE A 138 8.90 -2.54 -9.45
C ILE A 138 10.20 -2.58 -10.27
N SER A 139 11.02 -1.54 -10.16
CA SER A 139 12.33 -1.50 -10.81
C SER A 139 13.23 -2.65 -10.35
N PHE A 140 13.21 -2.97 -9.05
CA PHE A 140 13.97 -4.07 -8.48
C PHE A 140 13.54 -5.43 -9.01
N VAL A 141 12.24 -5.75 -9.02
CA VAL A 141 11.76 -7.05 -9.53
C VAL A 141 12.01 -7.21 -11.04
N ARG A 142 11.93 -6.11 -11.80
CA ARG A 142 12.25 -6.08 -13.24
C ARG A 142 13.74 -6.31 -13.49
N LYS A 143 14.62 -5.56 -12.81
CA LYS A 143 16.08 -5.64 -12.97
C LYS A 143 16.64 -7.01 -12.60
N ASN A 144 16.13 -7.61 -11.52
CA ASN A 144 16.59 -8.91 -11.04
C ASN A 144 15.86 -10.10 -11.69
N ASN A 145 14.93 -9.84 -12.61
CA ASN A 145 14.09 -10.84 -13.26
C ASN A 145 13.46 -11.84 -12.27
N LEU A 146 12.93 -11.32 -11.17
CA LEU A 146 12.28 -12.17 -10.16
C LEU A 146 11.01 -12.77 -10.77
N GLY A 147 10.67 -13.99 -10.34
CA GLY A 147 9.40 -14.62 -10.66
C GLY A 147 8.27 -14.11 -9.77
N GLN A 148 7.04 -14.26 -10.22
CA GLN A 148 5.86 -14.06 -9.38
C GLN A 148 5.80 -15.17 -8.32
N SER A 149 5.49 -14.81 -7.07
CA SER A 149 5.25 -15.80 -6.01
C SER A 149 3.86 -16.45 -6.18
N ALA A 150 3.64 -17.60 -5.57
CA ALA A 150 2.33 -18.28 -5.64
C ALA A 150 1.23 -17.41 -5.02
N GLU A 151 1.53 -16.77 -3.89
CA GLU A 151 0.61 -15.91 -3.14
C GLU A 151 0.16 -14.71 -3.99
N LEU A 152 1.10 -14.05 -4.66
CA LEU A 152 0.78 -12.96 -5.58
C LEU A 152 -0.01 -13.46 -6.79
N SER A 153 0.32 -14.63 -7.32
CA SER A 153 -0.46 -15.24 -8.41
C SER A 153 -1.92 -15.44 -8.00
N ASP A 154 -2.17 -15.90 -6.78
CA ASP A 154 -3.51 -16.06 -6.23
C ASP A 154 -4.22 -14.72 -6.02
N GLU A 155 -3.55 -13.69 -5.49
CA GLU A 155 -4.10 -12.33 -5.40
C GLU A 155 -4.54 -11.78 -6.77
N TRP A 156 -3.69 -11.93 -7.79
CA TRP A 156 -4.01 -11.50 -9.16
C TRP A 156 -5.18 -12.29 -9.76
N ASN A 157 -5.23 -13.61 -9.54
CA ASN A 157 -6.33 -14.45 -9.99
C ASN A 157 -7.67 -14.02 -9.38
N LYS A 158 -7.68 -13.56 -8.11
CA LYS A 158 -8.89 -13.11 -7.42
C LYS A 158 -9.50 -11.86 -8.06
N VAL A 159 -8.70 -10.96 -8.62
CA VAL A 159 -9.19 -9.68 -9.18
C VAL A 159 -9.31 -9.67 -10.71
N THR A 160 -8.74 -10.66 -11.40
CA THR A 160 -8.79 -10.76 -12.88
C THR A 160 -9.83 -11.74 -13.39
N ARG A 161 -10.19 -12.78 -12.63
CA ARG A 161 -11.23 -13.72 -13.05
C ARG A 161 -12.61 -13.23 -12.60
N GLN A 162 -13.49 -12.96 -13.57
CA GLN A 162 -14.94 -13.00 -13.39
C GLN A 162 -15.35 -14.45 -13.11
N MET A 163 -15.10 -14.94 -11.91
CA MET A 163 -15.55 -16.29 -11.55
C MET A 163 -17.03 -16.23 -11.25
N ILE A 164 -17.86 -16.60 -12.24
CA ILE A 164 -19.10 -17.33 -11.97
C ILE A 164 -18.63 -18.70 -11.44
N ILE A 165 -18.36 -18.81 -10.15
CA ILE A 165 -18.26 -20.10 -9.48
C ILE A 165 -19.43 -20.17 -8.50
N GLU A 166 -20.25 -21.21 -8.64
CA GLU A 166 -21.11 -21.70 -7.56
C GLU A 166 -20.23 -22.00 -6.33
N ASP A 167 -20.41 -21.22 -5.27
CA ASP A 167 -19.65 -21.23 -4.01
C ASP A 167 -19.13 -22.63 -3.58
N PRO A 168 -17.81 -22.87 -3.59
CA PRO A 168 -17.18 -23.32 -2.37
C PRO A 168 -17.09 -22.11 -1.45
N VAL A 169 -17.72 -22.21 -0.28
CA VAL A 169 -17.59 -21.23 0.82
C VAL A 169 -16.11 -21.09 1.16
N CYS A 170 -15.45 -20.14 0.52
CA CYS A 170 -14.13 -19.67 0.87
C CYS A 170 -14.36 -18.38 1.66
N GLU A 171 -14.36 -18.47 2.99
CA GLU A 171 -14.19 -17.29 3.84
C GLU A 171 -12.80 -16.72 3.53
N ASP A 172 -12.72 -15.82 2.55
CA ASP A 172 -11.55 -14.96 2.42
C ASP A 172 -11.54 -14.03 3.64
N GLU A 173 -10.71 -14.37 4.64
CA GLU A 173 -10.44 -13.56 5.83
C GLU A 173 -9.68 -12.28 5.44
N TYR A 174 -10.32 -11.34 4.75
CA TYR A 174 -9.85 -9.95 4.77
C TYR A 174 -10.59 -9.21 5.89
N GLU A 175 -9.82 -8.84 6.90
CA GLU A 175 -10.33 -8.04 8.00
C GLU A 175 -10.03 -6.57 7.71
N GLN A 176 -11.08 -5.82 7.40
CA GLN A 176 -11.02 -4.37 7.37
C GLN A 176 -11.36 -3.85 8.77
N VAL A 177 -10.33 -3.46 9.51
CA VAL A 177 -10.51 -2.56 10.63
C VAL A 177 -10.56 -1.15 10.04
N GLY A 178 -11.73 -0.52 10.05
CA GLY A 178 -12.01 0.74 9.35
C GLY A 178 -11.07 1.88 9.72
N SER A 179 -11.16 3.00 9.01
CA SER A 179 -10.38 4.20 9.34
C SER A 179 -10.67 4.64 10.77
N LEU A 180 -9.73 4.39 11.69
CA LEU A 180 -9.90 4.75 13.10
C LEU A 180 -9.97 6.27 13.25
N LEU A 181 -9.14 6.98 12.49
CA LEU A 181 -9.08 8.44 12.53
C LEU A 181 -10.23 9.05 11.73
N SER A 182 -10.81 10.11 12.29
CA SER A 182 -11.80 10.97 11.63
C SER A 182 -11.23 12.32 11.20
N THR A 183 -9.99 12.63 11.60
CA THR A 183 -9.29 13.87 11.27
C THR A 183 -8.77 13.85 9.83
N THR A 184 -8.74 15.01 9.21
CA THR A 184 -8.12 15.25 7.90
C THR A 184 -7.10 16.39 8.02
N TRP A 185 -6.27 16.33 9.06
CA TRP A 185 -5.30 17.38 9.38
C TRP A 185 -4.12 17.36 8.40
N HIS A 186 -3.61 18.55 8.07
CA HIS A 186 -2.47 18.74 7.17
C HIS A 186 -1.39 19.60 7.84
N GLN A 187 -0.26 19.82 7.15
CA GLN A 187 0.93 20.44 7.74
C GLN A 187 1.01 21.97 7.53
N GLY A 188 -0.04 22.58 6.98
CA GLY A 188 -0.03 23.97 6.50
C GLY A 188 -0.85 24.92 7.37
N CYS A 189 -1.32 26.00 6.75
CA CYS A 189 -2.11 27.07 7.37
C CYS A 189 -3.16 26.56 8.37
N GLY A 190 -3.24 27.19 9.55
CA GLY A 190 -4.13 26.79 10.65
C GLY A 190 -3.57 25.68 11.54
N PHE A 191 -2.70 24.83 11.01
CA PHE A 191 -1.98 23.79 11.77
C PHE A 191 -0.54 24.22 12.10
N ASN A 192 0.07 25.05 11.25
CA ASN A 192 1.43 25.55 11.41
C ASN A 192 1.52 26.97 11.99
N ASP A 193 0.44 27.51 12.56
CA ASP A 193 0.36 28.92 12.99
C ASP A 193 1.40 29.32 14.05
N TYR A 194 1.96 28.35 14.79
CA TYR A 194 3.02 28.56 15.78
C TYR A 194 4.41 28.08 15.32
N MET A 195 4.54 27.59 14.09
CA MET A 195 5.84 27.22 13.52
C MET A 195 6.66 28.47 13.16
N PRO A 196 8.01 28.37 13.09
CA PRO A 196 8.86 29.51 12.75
C PRO A 196 8.47 30.15 11.42
N THR A 197 8.64 31.48 11.33
CA THR A 197 8.49 32.20 10.05
C THR A 197 9.67 31.88 9.14
N MET A 198 9.41 31.63 7.86
CA MET A 198 10.44 31.31 6.87
C MET A 198 10.59 32.43 5.85
N THR A 199 11.78 32.55 5.26
CA THR A 199 12.08 33.54 4.21
C THR A 199 11.77 33.06 2.80
N CYS A 200 11.50 31.78 2.64
CA CYS A 200 11.12 31.14 1.38
C CYS A 200 9.60 31.04 1.22
N ASP A 201 9.17 30.63 0.03
CA ASP A 201 7.76 30.46 -0.31
C ASP A 201 7.19 29.18 0.33
N VAL A 202 6.55 29.36 1.49
CA VAL A 202 5.93 28.28 2.27
C VAL A 202 4.51 28.67 2.71
N PRO A 203 3.63 27.70 3.00
CA PRO A 203 2.24 27.99 3.37
C PRO A 203 2.14 28.93 4.56
N CYS A 204 1.43 30.05 4.35
CA CYS A 204 1.24 31.09 5.36
C CYS A 204 2.53 31.72 5.92
N GLY A 205 3.65 31.65 5.17
CA GLY A 205 4.93 32.25 5.56
C GLY A 205 5.59 31.59 6.77
N ARG A 206 5.17 30.37 7.12
CA ARG A 206 5.68 29.60 8.25
C ARG A 206 6.11 28.21 7.80
N ALA A 207 7.09 27.65 8.50
CA ALA A 207 7.52 26.29 8.27
C ALA A 207 6.34 25.31 8.36
N TYR A 208 6.44 24.18 7.69
CA TYR A 208 5.43 23.13 7.79
C TYR A 208 5.34 22.62 9.23
N ALA A 209 4.17 22.12 9.63
CA ALA A 209 4.03 21.46 10.93
C ALA A 209 4.80 20.13 11.00
N GLY A 210 5.22 19.54 9.88
CA GLY A 210 5.91 18.25 9.82
C GLY A 210 4.96 17.04 9.84
N CYS A 211 5.34 15.96 9.15
CA CYS A 211 4.56 14.72 9.09
C CYS A 211 4.47 14.03 10.44
N VAL A 212 5.58 13.95 11.19
CA VAL A 212 5.61 13.33 12.53
C VAL A 212 4.73 14.07 13.52
N PRO A 213 4.84 15.41 13.70
CA PRO A 213 3.98 16.11 14.65
C PRO A 213 2.49 16.02 14.29
N ILE A 214 2.13 16.08 13.00
CA ILE A 214 0.74 15.88 12.56
C ILE A 214 0.25 14.45 12.82
N ALA A 215 1.07 13.42 12.59
CA ALA A 215 0.71 12.04 12.89
C ALA A 215 0.46 11.84 14.39
N ILE A 216 1.35 12.36 15.24
CA ILE A 216 1.19 12.35 16.70
C ILE A 216 -0.11 13.06 17.09
N ALA A 217 -0.32 14.29 16.59
CA ALA A 217 -1.48 15.10 16.94
C ALA A 217 -2.81 14.42 16.58
N GLN A 218 -2.88 13.76 15.41
CA GLN A 218 -4.08 13.02 14.99
C GLN A 218 -4.36 11.79 15.89
N VAL A 219 -3.33 11.08 16.35
CA VAL A 219 -3.50 9.98 17.32
C VAL A 219 -3.96 10.49 18.68
N LEU A 220 -3.38 11.59 19.17
CA LEU A 220 -3.84 12.22 20.42
C LEU A 220 -5.30 12.68 20.32
N LYS A 221 -5.68 13.27 19.18
CA LYS A 221 -7.05 13.69 18.89
C LYS A 221 -8.02 12.52 18.83
N TYR A 222 -7.62 11.39 18.25
CA TYR A 222 -8.45 10.18 18.24
C TYR A 222 -8.84 9.73 19.64
N HIS A 223 -7.87 9.74 20.57
CA HIS A 223 -8.12 9.39 21.96
C HIS A 223 -8.75 10.52 22.79
N ASN A 224 -8.74 11.76 22.29
CA ASN A 224 -9.03 12.98 23.05
C ASN A 224 -8.33 12.96 24.43
N TYR A 225 -7.02 12.66 24.42
CA TYR A 225 -6.20 12.55 25.63
C TYR A 225 -4.79 13.11 25.37
N PRO A 226 -4.19 13.88 26.31
CA PRO A 226 -4.59 14.11 27.71
C PRO A 226 -5.76 15.09 27.92
N THR A 227 -6.38 15.06 29.10
CA THR A 227 -7.52 15.92 29.47
C THR A 227 -7.15 17.40 29.68
N SER A 228 -5.86 17.75 29.60
CA SER A 228 -5.36 19.11 29.68
C SER A 228 -5.69 19.96 28.45
N TYR A 229 -6.11 19.35 27.35
CA TYR A 229 -6.50 20.05 26.12
C TYR A 229 -8.02 20.13 25.98
N ASN A 230 -8.49 21.25 25.41
CA ASN A 230 -9.88 21.37 24.97
C ASN A 230 -10.07 20.74 23.59
N TRP A 231 -10.27 19.43 23.56
CA TRP A 231 -10.45 18.67 22.32
C TRP A 231 -11.68 19.07 21.51
N SER A 232 -12.72 19.63 22.14
CA SER A 232 -13.92 20.11 21.45
C SER A 232 -13.62 21.33 20.56
N SER A 233 -12.58 22.09 20.89
CA SER A 233 -12.07 23.19 20.08
C SER A 233 -11.07 22.77 19.00
N MET A 234 -10.91 21.46 18.76
CA MET A 234 -10.06 20.92 17.69
C MET A 234 -10.92 20.14 16.69
N PRO A 235 -11.52 20.81 15.69
CA PRO A 235 -12.34 20.19 14.66
C PRO A 235 -11.53 19.21 13.79
N ASN A 236 -12.22 18.24 13.19
CA ASN A 236 -11.57 17.20 12.42
C ASN A 236 -10.99 17.69 11.09
N SER A 237 -11.55 18.76 10.49
CA SER A 237 -11.26 19.14 9.10
C SER A 237 -10.47 20.43 8.94
N TYR A 238 -10.24 21.21 10.00
CA TYR A 238 -9.49 22.47 9.92
C TYR A 238 -8.76 22.78 11.22
N GLY A 239 -7.66 23.53 11.10
CA GLY A 239 -6.85 23.98 12.22
C GLY A 239 -7.50 25.16 12.96
N THR A 240 -7.26 25.21 14.26
CA THR A 240 -7.62 26.34 15.14
C THR A 240 -6.38 26.73 15.94
N PRO A 241 -6.38 27.89 16.64
CA PRO A 241 -5.30 28.22 17.56
C PRO A 241 -5.06 27.12 18.62
N THR A 242 -6.11 26.43 19.06
CA THR A 242 -5.98 25.30 19.99
C THR A 242 -5.32 24.09 19.33
N THR A 243 -5.65 23.80 18.07
CA THR A 243 -4.99 22.73 17.28
C THR A 243 -3.51 23.05 17.06
N ALA A 244 -3.21 24.29 16.63
CA ALA A 244 -1.83 24.75 16.44
C ALA A 244 -1.02 24.74 17.74
N SER A 245 -1.66 25.05 18.88
CA SER A 245 -1.02 24.95 20.21
C SER A 245 -0.61 23.52 20.54
N LEU A 246 -1.48 22.53 20.32
CA LEU A 246 -1.14 21.12 20.53
C LEU A 246 0.06 20.71 19.66
N ILE A 247 0.06 21.11 18.38
CA ILE A 247 1.14 20.81 17.44
C ILE A 247 2.45 21.46 17.92
N ASN A 248 2.39 22.69 18.41
CA ASN A 248 3.54 23.37 18.98
C ASN A 248 4.10 22.67 20.24
N ASP A 249 3.22 22.17 21.11
CA ASP A 249 3.64 21.39 22.29
C ASP A 249 4.34 20.09 21.89
N ILE A 250 3.85 19.43 20.82
CA ILE A 250 4.51 18.25 20.24
C ILE A 250 5.90 18.64 19.68
N HIS A 251 6.01 19.74 18.95
CA HIS A 251 7.31 20.25 18.48
C HIS A 251 8.30 20.43 19.63
N ASN A 252 7.87 21.09 20.72
CA ASN A 252 8.71 21.34 21.89
C ASN A 252 9.13 20.05 22.63
N SER A 253 8.45 18.92 22.37
CA SER A 253 8.79 17.62 22.95
C SER A 253 9.81 16.82 22.13
N ILE A 254 10.06 17.22 20.89
CA ILE A 254 10.94 16.54 19.94
C ILE A 254 12.30 17.24 19.90
N SER A 255 13.35 16.52 20.30
CA SER A 255 14.73 16.95 20.03
C SER A 255 15.11 16.53 18.61
N GLY A 256 15.75 17.41 17.84
CA GLY A 256 16.17 17.08 16.47
C GLY A 256 15.09 17.30 15.42
N ILE A 257 14.28 18.35 15.61
CA ILE A 257 13.36 18.83 14.58
C ILE A 257 14.06 19.91 13.75
N HIS A 258 13.98 19.79 12.43
CA HIS A 258 14.62 20.70 11.46
C HIS A 258 13.57 21.27 10.53
N TYR A 259 13.70 22.56 10.22
CA TYR A 259 12.75 23.29 9.38
C TYR A 259 13.42 23.73 8.09
N ASP A 260 12.84 23.31 6.97
CA ASP A 260 13.31 23.62 5.63
C ASP A 260 12.16 24.17 4.78
N CYS A 261 12.52 24.69 3.61
CA CYS A 261 11.53 25.31 2.71
C CYS A 261 10.61 24.28 2.05
N ASP A 262 11.06 23.04 1.94
CA ASP A 262 10.32 21.91 1.36
C ASP A 262 9.73 20.98 2.43
N GLY A 263 10.00 21.19 3.72
CA GLY A 263 9.45 20.33 4.76
C GLY A 263 9.90 20.64 6.18
N THR A 264 9.54 19.72 7.08
CA THR A 264 9.99 19.73 8.46
C THR A 264 10.21 18.30 8.87
N GLY A 265 11.47 17.96 9.13
CA GLY A 265 11.93 16.60 9.40
C GLY A 265 12.22 16.37 10.88
N VAL A 266 12.11 15.12 11.31
CA VAL A 266 12.59 14.65 12.61
C VAL A 266 13.74 13.66 12.40
N ASP A 267 14.78 13.74 13.22
CA ASP A 267 15.93 12.83 13.16
C ASP A 267 15.50 11.35 13.04
N HIS A 268 16.15 10.61 12.14
CA HIS A 268 15.71 9.25 11.77
C HIS A 268 15.82 8.22 12.91
N ASP A 269 16.62 8.50 13.95
CA ASP A 269 16.80 7.66 15.12
C ASP A 269 15.97 8.16 16.32
N TYR A 270 15.23 9.26 16.15
CA TYR A 270 14.36 9.76 17.19
C TYR A 270 13.27 8.74 17.53
N ASN A 271 13.11 8.50 18.82
CA ASN A 271 12.07 7.59 19.33
C ASN A 271 10.75 8.35 19.48
N VAL A 272 9.90 8.30 18.47
CA VAL A 272 8.58 8.95 18.43
C VAL A 272 7.70 8.50 19.61
N ALA A 273 7.81 7.25 20.05
CA ALA A 273 7.05 6.77 21.20
C ALA A 273 7.40 7.53 22.50
N SER A 274 8.61 8.09 22.60
CA SER A 274 9.02 8.87 23.78
C SER A 274 8.22 10.16 23.96
N VAL A 275 7.69 10.74 22.87
CA VAL A 275 6.77 11.89 22.94
C VAL A 275 5.52 11.50 23.72
N PHE A 276 4.93 10.38 23.35
CA PHE A 276 3.74 9.82 23.99
C PHE A 276 3.99 9.46 25.46
N THR A 277 5.10 8.78 25.78
CA THR A 277 5.38 8.35 27.15
C THR A 277 5.77 9.51 28.08
N ASN A 278 6.60 10.44 27.61
CA ASN A 278 7.25 11.43 28.48
C ASN A 278 6.44 12.72 28.62
N TYR A 279 5.63 13.07 27.61
CA TYR A 279 4.94 14.36 27.56
C TYR A 279 3.42 14.24 27.56
N PHE A 280 2.88 13.13 27.04
CA PHE A 280 1.43 12.94 26.91
C PHE A 280 0.86 11.80 27.75
N ASN A 281 1.64 11.21 28.66
CA ASN A 281 1.20 10.19 29.64
C ASN A 281 0.65 8.87 29.06
N TYR A 282 1.08 8.48 27.86
CA TYR A 282 0.77 7.16 27.29
C TYR A 282 1.82 6.13 27.73
N SER A 283 1.67 5.58 28.94
CA SER A 283 2.66 4.67 29.54
C SER A 283 2.91 3.38 28.74
N SER A 284 2.01 3.01 27.82
CA SER A 284 2.14 1.82 26.97
C SER A 284 2.61 2.11 25.55
N ALA A 285 2.93 3.35 25.21
CA ALA A 285 3.44 3.68 23.88
C ALA A 285 4.84 3.07 23.68
N SER A 286 5.08 2.50 22.51
CA SER A 286 6.33 1.84 22.17
C SER A 286 6.64 1.96 20.69
N GLN A 287 7.93 2.05 20.35
CA GLN A 287 8.42 2.01 18.97
C GLN A 287 9.12 0.67 18.71
N SER A 288 8.83 0.07 17.56
CA SER A 288 9.47 -1.16 17.10
C SER A 288 9.57 -1.18 15.58
N GLY A 289 10.37 -2.09 15.03
CA GLY A 289 10.36 -2.36 13.59
C GLY A 289 8.99 -2.84 13.10
N TYR A 290 8.77 -2.75 11.79
CA TYR A 290 7.52 -3.16 11.15
C TYR A 290 7.21 -4.64 11.45
N ASN A 291 6.01 -4.91 11.96
CA ASN A 291 5.48 -6.25 12.12
C ASN A 291 3.98 -6.26 11.79
N ARG A 292 3.61 -7.01 10.75
CA ARG A 292 2.23 -7.07 10.25
C ARG A 292 1.23 -7.54 11.30
N GLU A 293 1.58 -8.57 12.06
CA GLU A 293 0.65 -9.12 13.06
C GLU A 293 0.50 -8.20 14.27
N THR A 294 1.57 -7.52 14.68
CA THR A 294 1.48 -6.45 15.70
C THR A 294 0.54 -5.34 15.24
N ILE A 295 0.66 -4.86 14.00
CA ILE A 295 -0.21 -3.80 13.46
C ILE A 295 -1.66 -4.26 13.45
N LYS A 296 -1.95 -5.46 12.91
CA LYS A 296 -3.29 -6.04 12.90
C LYS A 296 -3.88 -6.11 14.31
N GLN A 297 -3.09 -6.58 15.28
CA GLN A 297 -3.51 -6.66 16.67
C GLN A 297 -3.82 -5.28 17.27
N GLN A 298 -2.98 -4.27 17.03
CA GLN A 298 -3.26 -2.92 17.53
C GLN A 298 -4.52 -2.33 16.90
N LEU A 299 -4.70 -2.49 15.59
CA LEU A 299 -5.90 -2.04 14.89
C LEU A 299 -7.15 -2.73 15.44
N ARG A 300 -7.14 -4.06 15.63
CA ARG A 300 -8.23 -4.82 16.30
C ARG A 300 -8.59 -4.29 17.68
N LEU A 301 -7.62 -3.70 18.38
CA LEU A 301 -7.80 -3.08 19.69
C LEU A 301 -8.20 -1.60 19.61
N ASN A 302 -8.54 -1.09 18.42
CA ASN A 302 -8.84 0.32 18.16
C ASN A 302 -7.70 1.25 18.57
N ARG A 303 -6.45 0.84 18.32
CA ARG A 303 -5.25 1.62 18.60
C ARG A 303 -4.61 2.03 17.28
N PRO A 304 -4.67 3.32 16.90
CA PRO A 304 -3.95 3.83 15.75
C PRO A 304 -2.45 3.53 15.87
N VAL A 305 -1.83 3.17 14.75
CA VAL A 305 -0.40 2.91 14.67
C VAL A 305 0.22 3.98 13.79
N ILE A 306 1.25 4.67 14.30
CA ILE A 306 2.08 5.55 13.49
C ILE A 306 3.12 4.69 12.79
N LEU A 307 3.15 4.77 11.47
CA LEU A 307 4.18 4.16 10.64
C LEU A 307 5.09 5.26 10.14
N SER A 308 6.39 5.13 10.38
CA SER A 308 7.42 6.02 9.87
C SER A 308 8.38 5.25 8.96
N GLY A 309 8.96 6.00 8.04
CA GLY A 309 10.02 5.60 7.12
C GLY A 309 10.74 6.89 6.71
N GLY A 310 11.98 6.79 6.26
CA GLY A 310 12.73 7.95 5.81
C GLY A 310 13.72 7.56 4.74
N ARG A 311 13.71 8.32 3.64
CA ARG A 311 14.70 8.32 2.56
C ARG A 311 14.50 9.53 1.66
N ASP A 312 15.56 10.01 1.04
CA ASP A 312 15.45 11.04 -0.01
C ASP A 312 14.52 10.52 -1.12
N ALA A 313 13.47 11.27 -1.40
CA ALA A 313 12.40 10.82 -2.30
C ALA A 313 12.02 11.94 -3.25
N GLY A 314 12.21 11.74 -4.55
CA GLY A 314 11.77 12.69 -5.56
C GLY A 314 11.38 11.94 -6.82
N TRP A 315 10.35 12.43 -7.49
CA TRP A 315 9.94 11.89 -8.78
C TRP A 315 9.59 13.04 -9.72
N TRP A 316 9.97 12.98 -10.99
CA TRP A 316 9.67 14.06 -11.94
C TRP A 316 8.18 14.45 -12.05
N ILE A 317 7.26 13.58 -11.60
CA ILE A 317 5.81 13.83 -11.51
C ILE A 317 5.40 14.50 -10.19
N PHE A 318 6.17 14.29 -9.12
CA PHE A 318 5.91 14.81 -7.78
C PHE A 318 7.15 15.52 -7.27
N ASN A 319 7.11 16.86 -7.19
CA ASN A 319 8.23 17.73 -6.78
C ASN A 319 9.23 17.03 -5.84
N ASN A 320 10.53 17.14 -6.16
CA ASN A 320 11.60 16.51 -5.39
C ASN A 320 11.47 16.88 -3.92
N TYR A 321 11.41 15.87 -3.06
CA TYR A 321 11.53 16.02 -1.62
C TYR A 321 12.94 15.59 -1.23
N THR A 322 13.76 16.57 -0.91
CA THR A 322 15.17 16.41 -0.56
C THR A 322 15.36 16.61 0.94
N ASP A 323 14.62 15.86 1.76
CA ASP A 323 15.07 15.51 3.12
C ASP A 323 14.14 14.49 3.77
N GLY A 324 14.31 13.22 3.37
CA GLY A 324 13.62 12.06 3.94
C GLY A 324 14.06 11.74 5.35
N HIS A 325 13.80 12.62 6.29
CA HIS A 325 13.95 12.38 7.72
C HIS A 325 12.56 12.18 8.33
N MET A 326 12.47 11.19 9.22
CA MET A 326 11.21 10.56 9.65
C MET A 326 10.14 11.56 10.02
#